data_AF-A0A4Z1H8W9-F1
#
_entry.id   AF-A0A4Z1H8W9-F1
#
_cell.length_a   1.000
_cell.length_b   1.000
_cell.length_c   1.000
_cell.angle_alpha   90.00
_cell.angle_beta   90.00
_cell.angle_gamma   90.00
#
_symmetry.space_group_name_H-M   'P 1'
#
loop_
_entity.id
_entity.type
_entity.pdbx_description
1 polymer ?
#
loop_
_entity_poly.entity_id
_entity_poly.type
_entity_poly.pdbx_seq_one_letter_code
_entity_poly.pdbx_strand_id
1 'polypeptide(L)'
;MPFPSRGCHTCKKRRCDKIKPSCNRCSRAKISCQGYSGIEKYEFLNENEAASGKIKRPQDPNLRRSIQLHSSFQSPAPEEQKRHVNRTIDGANLIKLSSILHVTVLFSSPRPPPTTTLQDQVVAYYTRQFVEAPEKMFDNHNSRINRCVDSFEHSSIFSLASSTIRRHPSWPITSPERESHTRSTRSTLQLAILAIAHTTFGRSTKNAAALTIGSKIYSQALAATNLALRSSERVVMDEIILTVLLLSHFENSMTQKAQFVTEDIKIIAAKAFNHHDGAIAILNLRLQRQQEQYRPLCSILQTHTSNSSTSHENAGSELDKITRRHLVRSLLLRSMPIPSWLKNGSIFGEIGSSLVLDQCLVEVADLRYCVNHISIGLDDIPASASGQIATKVRGVLVLAQELEMKLVKWAKEIPMVDYWSSFRVRDDDDDKPGANDIFDQTVHLYPSISHAAMWAQYRAIRLHVNGIILKVFHREIESSNPDTKFYKDIVRLNMKKLALDFCASLPFVLGWVELGEIGMKMIRKGRRNAVRASTASLFCWPLTISTMTFEIPEQHRTYLKSRLRDISELVDDGVLETIAHL
;
A
#
# COMPACT_ATOMS: atom_id res chain seq x y z
N MET A 1 -9.65 35.79 -21.14
CA MET A 1 -9.63 34.84 -20.00
C MET A 1 -9.45 33.43 -20.58
N PRO A 2 -8.42 32.67 -20.19
CA PRO A 2 -8.04 31.44 -20.89
C PRO A 2 -8.75 30.17 -20.37
N PHE A 3 -9.74 30.29 -19.49
CA PHE A 3 -10.45 29.13 -18.93
C PHE A 3 -11.96 29.21 -19.24
N PRO A 4 -12.59 28.13 -19.72
CA PRO A 4 -14.03 28.11 -19.92
C PRO A 4 -14.77 28.23 -18.58
N SER A 5 -15.84 29.03 -18.57
CA SER A 5 -16.65 29.29 -17.38
C SER A 5 -17.32 28.00 -16.89
N ARG A 6 -17.01 27.60 -15.65
CA ARG A 6 -17.63 26.46 -14.95
C ARG A 6 -19.06 26.72 -14.45
N GLY A 7 -19.70 27.80 -14.90
CA GLY A 7 -21.08 28.13 -14.52
C GLY A 7 -22.12 27.25 -15.24
N CYS A 8 -23.33 27.18 -14.70
CA CYS A 8 -24.44 26.51 -15.38
C CYS A 8 -24.69 27.16 -16.76
N HIS A 9 -25.33 26.45 -17.69
CA HIS A 9 -25.60 26.95 -19.04
C HIS A 9 -26.30 28.32 -19.02
N THR A 10 -27.23 28.53 -18.09
CA THR A 10 -27.94 29.81 -17.88
C THR A 10 -27.03 30.92 -17.37
N CYS A 11 -25.98 30.60 -16.60
CA CYS A 11 -25.09 31.58 -15.97
C CYS A 11 -23.67 31.61 -16.59
N LYS A 12 -23.40 31.05 -17.77
CA LYS A 12 -22.03 31.00 -18.34
C LYS A 12 -21.33 32.36 -18.43
N LYS A 13 -22.08 33.42 -18.74
CA LYS A 13 -21.60 34.82 -18.83
C LYS A 13 -21.79 35.61 -17.53
N ARG A 14 -22.27 34.97 -16.45
CA ARG A 14 -22.56 35.59 -15.15
C ARG A 14 -21.79 34.83 -14.06
N ARG A 15 -21.60 35.44 -12.89
CA ARG A 15 -20.99 34.73 -11.74
C ARG A 15 -21.97 33.66 -11.24
N CYS A 16 -21.60 32.38 -11.34
CA CYS A 16 -22.42 31.25 -10.89
C CYS A 16 -21.85 30.66 -9.58
N ASP A 17 -22.73 30.30 -8.65
CA ASP A 17 -22.42 29.70 -7.35
C ASP A 17 -22.18 28.18 -7.41
N LYS A 18 -22.44 27.56 -8.56
CA LYS A 18 -22.14 26.15 -8.89
C LYS A 18 -22.84 25.09 -8.02
N ILE A 19 -23.86 25.48 -7.25
CA ILE A 19 -24.67 24.55 -6.47
C ILE A 19 -25.50 23.66 -7.41
N LYS A 20 -25.55 22.35 -7.12
CA LYS A 20 -26.34 21.33 -7.82
C LYS A 20 -27.54 20.94 -6.95
N PRO A 21 -28.70 20.55 -7.52
CA PRO A 21 -28.99 20.40 -8.95
C PRO A 21 -29.27 21.70 -9.71
N SER A 22 -29.59 22.81 -9.03
CA SER A 22 -29.80 24.14 -9.61
C SER A 22 -29.03 25.22 -8.83
N CYS A 23 -28.51 26.24 -9.52
CA CYS A 23 -27.75 27.31 -8.86
C CYS A 23 -28.69 28.33 -8.20
N ASN A 24 -28.29 28.89 -7.05
CA ASN A 24 -29.13 29.81 -6.27
C ASN A 24 -29.46 31.09 -7.02
N ARG A 25 -28.60 31.52 -7.96
CA ARG A 25 -28.92 32.68 -8.81
C ARG A 25 -30.10 32.41 -9.74
N CYS A 26 -30.15 31.23 -10.36
CA CYS A 26 -31.28 30.83 -11.20
C CYS A 26 -32.55 30.72 -10.35
N SER A 27 -32.45 30.11 -9.16
CA SER A 27 -33.57 29.98 -8.23
C SER A 27 -34.12 31.33 -7.76
N ARG A 28 -33.25 32.27 -7.36
CA ARG A 28 -33.66 33.61 -6.92
C ARG A 28 -34.21 34.46 -8.05
N ALA A 29 -33.69 34.30 -9.26
CA ALA A 29 -34.20 35.00 -10.43
C ALA A 29 -35.49 34.37 -10.99
N LYS A 30 -35.97 33.25 -10.43
CA LYS A 30 -37.07 32.44 -10.96
C LYS A 30 -36.86 32.03 -12.43
N ILE A 31 -35.61 31.81 -12.83
CA ILE A 31 -35.24 31.37 -14.19
C ILE A 31 -34.84 29.90 -14.13
N SER A 32 -35.37 29.08 -15.05
CA SER A 32 -35.01 27.65 -15.13
C SER A 32 -33.51 27.45 -15.37
N CYS A 33 -32.88 26.64 -14.51
CA CYS A 33 -31.45 26.36 -14.57
C CYS A 33 -31.20 25.22 -15.55
N GLN A 34 -30.55 25.51 -16.68
CA GLN A 34 -30.28 24.55 -17.75
C GLN A 34 -29.11 23.58 -17.42
N GLY A 35 -28.81 23.38 -16.14
CA GLY A 35 -27.77 22.46 -15.67
C GLY A 35 -26.34 22.88 -16.03
N TYR A 36 -25.39 21.97 -15.83
CA TYR A 36 -23.97 22.12 -16.11
C TYR A 36 -23.58 21.11 -17.20
N SER A 37 -22.62 21.45 -18.08
CA SER A 37 -22.17 20.54 -19.13
C SER A 37 -21.78 19.17 -18.55
N GLY A 38 -22.26 18.08 -19.16
CA GLY A 38 -21.93 16.70 -18.78
C GLY A 38 -20.42 16.44 -18.78
N ILE A 39 -19.98 15.58 -17.86
CA ILE A 39 -18.57 15.21 -17.63
C ILE A 39 -18.10 14.27 -18.75
N GLU A 40 -17.86 14.78 -19.97
CA GLU A 40 -17.29 13.98 -21.07
C GLU A 40 -16.31 14.75 -21.97
N LYS A 41 -15.69 15.82 -21.48
CA LYS A 41 -14.48 16.38 -22.11
C LYS A 41 -13.39 16.59 -21.07
N TYR A 42 -12.38 15.73 -21.10
CA TYR A 42 -11.12 15.98 -20.42
C TYR A 42 -10.39 17.11 -21.17
N GLU A 43 -10.44 18.33 -20.66
CA GLU A 43 -9.55 19.41 -21.08
C GLU A 43 -8.26 19.32 -20.26
N PHE A 44 -7.15 18.99 -20.94
CA PHE A 44 -5.82 19.02 -20.34
C PHE A 44 -5.38 20.47 -20.15
N LEU A 45 -5.29 20.91 -18.90
CA LEU A 45 -4.79 22.23 -18.54
C LEU A 45 -3.32 22.14 -18.14
N ASN A 46 -2.51 23.05 -18.66
CA ASN A 46 -1.11 23.16 -18.31
C ASN A 46 -0.96 23.78 -16.91
N GLU A 47 -0.66 22.95 -15.90
CA GLU A 47 -0.46 23.36 -14.50
C GLU A 47 0.96 23.85 -14.19
N ASN A 48 1.90 23.83 -15.15
CA ASN A 48 3.32 24.07 -14.88
C ASN A 48 3.59 25.43 -14.21
N GLU A 49 2.86 26.48 -14.59
CA GLU A 49 3.08 27.83 -14.05
C GLU A 49 2.49 28.04 -12.64
N ALA A 50 1.40 27.34 -12.31
CA ALA A 50 0.83 27.34 -10.97
C ALA A 50 1.65 26.46 -10.02
N ALA A 51 2.14 25.31 -10.51
CA ALA A 51 3.00 24.40 -9.78
C ALA A 51 4.40 25.00 -9.53
N SER A 52 4.94 25.78 -10.47
CA SER A 52 6.20 26.52 -10.28
C SER A 52 6.06 27.77 -9.41
N GLY A 53 4.89 28.05 -8.86
CA GLY A 53 4.62 29.21 -8.01
C GLY A 53 4.64 30.57 -8.74
N LYS A 54 4.70 30.58 -10.08
CA LYS A 54 4.74 31.81 -10.88
C LYS A 54 3.36 32.48 -10.94
N ILE A 55 2.28 31.71 -10.80
CA ILE A 55 0.91 32.21 -10.78
C ILE A 55 0.16 31.62 -9.57
N LYS A 56 -0.56 32.47 -8.82
CA LYS A 56 -1.43 32.02 -7.73
C LYS A 56 -2.70 31.39 -8.29
N ARG A 57 -3.09 30.22 -7.74
CA ARG A 57 -4.36 29.55 -8.10
C ARG A 57 -5.56 30.49 -7.86
N PRO A 58 -6.52 30.58 -8.80
CA PRO A 58 -7.79 31.24 -8.53
C PRO A 58 -8.50 30.51 -7.39
N GLN A 59 -8.75 31.20 -6.28
CA GLN A 59 -9.42 30.62 -5.11
C GLN A 59 -10.90 30.35 -5.39
N ASP A 60 -11.37 29.15 -5.06
CA ASP A 60 -12.79 28.80 -5.13
C ASP A 60 -13.53 29.36 -3.89
N PRO A 61 -14.55 30.22 -4.05
CA PRO A 61 -15.22 30.87 -2.93
C PRO A 61 -16.00 29.93 -2.00
N ASN A 62 -16.21 28.66 -2.37
CA ASN A 62 -17.01 27.71 -1.58
C ASN A 62 -16.26 27.05 -0.41
N LEU A 63 -14.94 27.24 -0.24
CA LEU A 63 -14.21 26.70 0.90
C LEU A 63 -14.32 27.55 2.19
N ARG A 64 -14.83 28.79 2.09
CA ARG A 64 -14.91 29.70 3.25
C ARG A 64 -16.05 29.40 4.24
N ARG A 65 -17.09 28.67 3.83
CA ARG A 65 -18.31 28.55 4.66
C ARG A 65 -18.20 27.53 5.80
N SER A 66 -17.31 26.54 5.67
CA SER A 66 -17.16 25.49 6.69
C SER A 66 -16.20 25.87 7.84
N ILE A 67 -15.45 26.98 7.71
CA ILE A 67 -14.43 27.40 8.70
C ILE A 67 -15.00 28.40 9.72
N GLN A 68 -16.16 29.02 9.45
CA GLN A 68 -16.67 30.14 10.27
C GLN A 68 -17.60 29.76 11.45
N LEU A 69 -17.90 28.48 11.69
CA LEU A 69 -18.87 28.10 12.74
C LEU A 69 -18.28 27.66 14.09
N HIS A 70 -16.96 27.51 14.24
CA HIS A 70 -16.34 27.33 15.56
C HIS A 70 -14.96 28.02 15.62
N SER A 71 -14.94 29.27 16.07
CA SER A 71 -13.71 30.02 16.34
C SER A 71 -13.94 31.00 17.49
N SER A 72 -13.59 30.58 18.69
CA SER A 72 -13.27 31.46 19.82
C SER A 72 -12.04 30.90 20.52
N PHE A 73 -10.85 31.22 20.02
CA PHE A 73 -9.61 31.09 20.77
C PHE A 73 -8.68 32.26 20.44
N GLN A 74 -8.41 33.06 21.47
CA GLN A 74 -7.38 34.10 21.51
C GLN A 74 -6.02 33.44 21.79
N SER A 75 -4.98 33.88 21.10
CA SER A 75 -3.59 33.45 21.32
C SER A 75 -2.96 34.15 22.54
N PRO A 76 -2.17 33.45 23.39
CA PRO A 76 -1.21 34.11 24.27
C PRO A 76 0.22 34.13 23.69
N ALA A 77 0.97 35.15 24.10
CA ALA A 77 2.36 35.45 23.73
C ALA A 77 3.39 34.55 24.46
N PRO A 78 4.66 34.50 24.02
CA PRO A 78 5.65 33.56 24.55
C PRO A 78 6.42 34.13 25.77
N GLU A 79 6.52 33.34 26.85
CA GLU A 79 7.40 33.61 28.00
C GLU A 79 8.63 32.69 28.00
N GLU A 80 9.81 33.30 28.17
CA GLU A 80 11.09 32.65 28.47
C GLU A 80 11.19 32.31 29.97
N GLN A 81 11.64 31.10 30.32
CA GLN A 81 11.99 30.80 31.71
C GLN A 81 13.28 29.97 31.84
N LYS A 82 14.28 30.63 32.45
CA LYS A 82 15.56 30.08 32.91
C LYS A 82 15.34 29.18 34.12
N ARG A 83 16.00 28.01 34.18
CA ARG A 83 16.05 27.15 35.38
C ARG A 83 17.41 27.27 36.09
N HIS A 84 17.37 27.76 37.33
CA HIS A 84 18.43 27.65 38.34
C HIS A 84 18.42 26.24 38.97
N VAL A 85 19.60 25.72 39.30
CA VAL A 85 19.80 24.45 40.03
C VAL A 85 20.27 24.79 41.45
N ASN A 86 19.49 24.41 42.46
CA ASN A 86 19.91 24.45 43.87
C ASN A 86 20.46 23.08 44.29
N ARG A 87 21.64 23.08 44.91
CA ARG A 87 22.24 21.92 45.58
C ARG A 87 22.10 22.11 47.10
N THR A 88 21.67 21.08 47.80
CA THR A 88 21.73 20.99 49.27
C THR A 88 22.51 19.72 49.62
N ILE A 89 23.53 19.87 50.47
CA ILE A 89 24.44 18.83 50.95
C ILE A 89 24.05 18.52 52.40
N ASP A 90 24.05 17.26 52.81
CA ASP A 90 23.78 16.87 54.20
C ASP A 90 24.96 16.14 54.87
N GLY A 91 25.06 16.32 56.19
CA GLY A 91 26.27 16.28 57.01
C GLY A 91 26.81 14.92 57.45
N ALA A 92 27.09 14.01 56.51
CA ALA A 92 27.80 12.75 56.80
C ALA A 92 28.97 12.40 55.85
N ASN A 93 29.37 13.30 54.95
CA ASN A 93 30.55 13.17 54.06
C ASN A 93 30.78 11.77 53.41
N LEU A 94 29.72 11.04 53.08
CA LEU A 94 29.77 9.79 52.30
C LEU A 94 28.65 9.77 51.26
N ILE A 95 29.00 9.70 49.97
CA ILE A 95 28.05 9.46 48.87
C ILE A 95 27.95 7.95 48.66
N LYS A 96 26.76 7.39 48.90
CA LYS A 96 26.35 6.07 48.45
C LYS A 96 26.05 6.14 46.94
N LEU A 97 26.85 5.48 46.11
CA LEU A 97 26.60 5.33 44.67
C LEU A 97 26.50 3.84 44.34
N SER A 98 25.29 3.31 44.41
CA SER A 98 24.93 2.05 43.77
C SER A 98 23.97 2.33 42.61
N SER A 99 24.41 1.89 41.44
CA SER A 99 23.59 1.49 40.29
C SER A 99 23.20 2.57 39.27
N ILE A 100 23.61 2.26 38.04
CA ILE A 100 23.18 2.78 36.72
C ILE A 100 24.02 3.94 36.19
N LEU A 101 25.01 3.55 35.38
CA LEU A 101 25.66 4.39 34.40
C LEU A 101 24.60 4.90 33.40
N HIS A 102 24.18 6.15 33.56
CA HIS A 102 23.53 6.91 32.50
C HIS A 102 24.50 6.97 31.31
N VAL A 103 24.30 6.11 30.31
CA VAL A 103 24.94 6.27 29.00
C VAL A 103 24.22 7.41 28.27
N THR A 104 24.52 8.64 28.69
CA THR A 104 24.13 9.87 28.00
C THR A 104 25.37 10.63 27.48
N VAL A 105 26.48 9.93 27.26
CA VAL A 105 27.68 10.49 26.60
C VAL A 105 28.22 9.47 25.59
N LEU A 106 27.58 9.40 24.42
CA LEU A 106 28.23 8.88 23.19
C LEU A 106 27.98 9.77 21.95
N PHE A 107 27.47 10.99 22.13
CA PHE A 107 27.39 11.97 21.04
C PHE A 107 27.83 13.35 21.52
N SER A 108 29.11 13.50 21.88
CA SER A 108 29.82 14.78 21.98
C SER A 108 31.33 14.57 21.82
N SER A 109 31.70 13.82 20.80
CA SER A 109 33.03 13.87 20.21
C SER A 109 32.84 13.96 18.70
N PRO A 110 33.57 14.81 17.96
CA PRO A 110 33.47 14.84 16.51
C PRO A 110 33.81 13.44 16.01
N ARG A 111 32.80 12.68 15.58
CA ARG A 111 33.03 11.43 14.87
C ARG A 111 33.89 11.81 13.66
N PRO A 112 35.00 11.12 13.37
CA PRO A 112 35.67 11.31 12.09
C PRO A 112 34.60 11.21 10.99
N PRO A 113 34.65 12.07 9.96
CA PRO A 113 33.67 12.00 8.87
C PRO A 113 33.62 10.55 8.37
N PRO A 114 32.42 10.01 8.06
CA PRO A 114 32.33 8.67 7.52
C PRO A 114 33.30 8.59 6.34
N THR A 115 34.21 7.61 6.38
CA THR A 115 35.22 7.37 5.34
C THR A 115 34.60 7.07 3.97
N THR A 116 33.29 6.82 3.93
CA THR A 116 32.45 6.53 2.75
C THR A 116 31.56 7.72 2.39
N THR A 117 31.42 8.02 1.10
CA THR A 117 30.57 9.12 0.62
C THR A 117 29.10 8.91 0.98
N LEU A 118 28.29 9.98 1.03
CA LEU A 118 26.84 9.86 1.27
C LEU A 118 26.16 8.94 0.24
N GLN A 119 26.62 9.01 -1.01
CA GLN A 119 26.13 8.16 -2.10
C GLN A 119 26.38 6.67 -1.80
N ASP A 120 27.56 6.31 -1.29
CA ASP A 120 27.89 4.93 -0.95
C ASP A 120 27.04 4.41 0.20
N GLN A 121 26.81 5.24 1.22
CA GLN A 121 25.95 4.89 2.36
C GLN A 121 24.50 4.62 1.93
N VAL A 122 23.98 5.46 1.04
CA VAL A 122 22.63 5.33 0.47
C VAL A 122 22.48 4.04 -0.34
N VAL A 123 23.44 3.76 -1.22
CA VAL A 123 23.43 2.55 -2.04
C VAL A 123 23.56 1.29 -1.18
N ALA A 124 24.43 1.30 -0.18
CA ALA A 124 24.60 0.19 0.75
C ALA A 124 23.31 -0.08 1.54
N TYR A 125 22.65 0.98 2.05
CA TYR A 125 21.37 0.86 2.76
C TYR A 125 20.29 0.24 1.86
N TYR A 126 20.10 0.79 0.65
CA TYR A 126 19.10 0.29 -0.28
C TYR A 126 19.35 -1.16 -0.68
N THR A 127 20.62 -1.50 -0.93
CA THR A 127 21.03 -2.87 -1.28
C THR A 127 20.66 -3.84 -0.17
N ARG A 128 21.00 -3.52 1.07
CA ARG A 128 20.69 -4.36 2.22
C ARG A 128 19.18 -4.53 2.45
N GLN A 129 18.40 -3.45 2.33
CA GLN A 129 16.97 -3.47 2.69
C GLN A 129 16.07 -4.02 1.59
N PHE A 130 16.41 -3.78 0.32
CA PHE A 130 15.53 -4.04 -0.81
C PHE A 130 16.08 -5.06 -1.81
N VAL A 131 17.41 -5.25 -1.88
CA VAL A 131 18.08 -6.10 -2.89
C VAL A 131 18.48 -7.46 -2.37
N GLU A 132 19.12 -7.52 -1.21
CA GLU A 132 19.65 -8.76 -0.67
C GLU A 132 18.47 -9.70 -0.28
N ALA A 133 18.62 -11.01 -0.49
CA ALA A 133 17.64 -12.02 -0.08
C ALA A 133 17.73 -12.33 1.42
N PRO A 134 16.61 -12.35 2.18
CA PRO A 134 16.61 -12.47 3.64
C PRO A 134 17.53 -13.59 4.13
N GLU A 135 18.28 -13.33 5.21
CA GLU A 135 19.05 -14.39 5.88
C GLU A 135 18.08 -15.52 6.25
N LYS A 136 18.49 -16.77 6.02
CA LYS A 136 17.64 -17.92 6.33
C LYS A 136 17.33 -17.88 7.83
N MET A 137 16.07 -17.70 8.17
CA MET A 137 15.64 -17.64 9.58
C MET A 137 15.83 -18.96 10.33
N PHE A 138 16.08 -20.07 9.61
CA PHE A 138 16.40 -21.37 10.20
C PHE A 138 17.47 -22.09 9.36
N ASP A 139 18.70 -22.15 9.83
CA ASP A 139 19.74 -23.06 9.31
C ASP A 139 19.54 -24.45 9.90
N ASN A 140 18.55 -25.19 9.40
CA ASN A 140 18.50 -26.64 9.59
C ASN A 140 19.08 -27.31 8.36
N HIS A 141 20.33 -27.76 8.48
CA HIS A 141 21.15 -28.42 7.45
C HIS A 141 20.57 -29.71 6.83
N ASN A 142 19.31 -30.08 7.12
CA ASN A 142 18.76 -31.39 6.74
C ASN A 142 17.35 -31.38 6.15
N SER A 143 16.86 -30.28 5.60
CA SER A 143 15.53 -30.28 5.00
C SER A 143 15.57 -30.14 3.48
N ARG A 144 15.04 -31.17 2.81
CA ARG A 144 14.65 -31.19 1.38
C ARG A 144 13.60 -30.12 1.01
N ILE A 145 13.38 -29.09 1.85
CA ILE A 145 12.33 -28.07 1.77
C ILE A 145 12.68 -26.96 0.75
N ASN A 146 13.94 -26.85 0.33
CA ASN A 146 14.37 -25.85 -0.67
C ASN A 146 13.88 -26.09 -2.11
N ARG A 147 13.11 -27.15 -2.39
CA ARG A 147 12.60 -27.43 -3.75
C ARG A 147 11.13 -27.04 -3.99
N CYS A 148 10.41 -26.54 -2.98
CA CYS A 148 9.03 -26.03 -3.15
C CYS A 148 8.94 -24.49 -3.18
N VAL A 149 10.08 -23.81 -3.26
CA VAL A 149 10.16 -22.33 -3.30
C VAL A 149 9.66 -21.76 -4.63
N ASP A 150 9.60 -22.58 -5.68
CA ASP A 150 9.30 -22.14 -7.06
C ASP A 150 7.80 -21.90 -7.35
N SER A 151 6.86 -22.30 -6.46
CA SER A 151 5.41 -22.20 -6.75
C SER A 151 4.72 -20.97 -6.17
N PHE A 152 5.37 -20.22 -5.26
CA PHE A 152 4.80 -19.05 -4.60
C PHE A 152 5.79 -17.88 -4.56
N GLU A 153 6.27 -17.47 -5.74
CA GLU A 153 7.01 -16.21 -5.87
C GLU A 153 6.04 -15.02 -5.75
N HIS A 154 5.82 -14.55 -4.52
CA HIS A 154 5.39 -13.18 -4.28
C HIS A 154 6.61 -12.27 -4.41
N SER A 155 7.06 -12.05 -5.64
CA SER A 155 8.13 -11.11 -5.96
C SER A 155 7.62 -9.68 -5.74
N SER A 156 8.17 -8.99 -4.74
CA SER A 156 7.88 -7.56 -4.55
C SER A 156 8.46 -6.75 -5.71
N ILE A 157 7.88 -5.57 -5.99
CA ILE A 157 8.40 -4.63 -7.01
C ILE A 157 9.89 -4.32 -6.75
N PHE A 158 10.30 -4.29 -5.48
CA PHE A 158 11.69 -4.09 -5.06
C PHE A 158 12.59 -5.27 -5.43
N SER A 159 12.14 -6.52 -5.27
CA SER A 159 12.91 -7.70 -5.65
C SER A 159 13.21 -7.71 -7.15
N LEU A 160 12.24 -7.29 -7.96
CA LEU A 160 12.41 -7.22 -9.41
C LEU A 160 13.34 -6.08 -9.82
N ALA A 161 13.17 -4.88 -9.25
CA ALA A 161 14.12 -3.78 -9.45
C ALA A 161 15.55 -4.16 -9.09
N SER A 162 15.69 -4.91 -8.01
CA SER A 162 16.95 -5.45 -7.52
C SER A 162 17.57 -6.48 -8.44
N SER A 163 16.75 -7.35 -9.06
CA SER A 163 17.21 -8.29 -10.07
C SER A 163 17.73 -7.59 -11.33
N THR A 164 17.09 -6.48 -11.74
CA THR A 164 17.53 -5.66 -12.86
C THR A 164 18.85 -4.94 -12.55
N ILE A 165 19.03 -4.45 -11.31
CA ILE A 165 20.32 -3.91 -10.84
C ILE A 165 21.43 -4.97 -10.95
N ARG A 166 21.17 -6.21 -10.53
CA ARG A 166 22.16 -7.31 -10.60
C ARG A 166 22.53 -7.73 -12.03
N ARG A 167 21.61 -7.59 -13.00
CA ARG A 167 21.84 -7.96 -14.41
C ARG A 167 22.61 -6.91 -15.21
N HIS A 168 22.73 -5.68 -14.70
CA HIS A 168 23.52 -4.60 -15.31
C HIS A 168 24.73 -4.26 -14.44
N PRO A 169 25.89 -4.95 -14.62
CA PRO A 169 27.09 -4.72 -13.83
C PRO A 169 27.71 -3.33 -14.03
N SER A 170 27.30 -2.59 -15.07
CA SER A 170 27.60 -1.16 -15.27
C SER A 170 26.71 -0.25 -14.40
N TRP A 171 26.61 -0.55 -13.11
CA TRP A 171 26.20 0.41 -12.11
C TRP A 171 27.43 1.27 -11.78
N PRO A 172 27.50 2.56 -12.12
CA PRO A 172 28.68 3.35 -11.80
C PRO A 172 28.68 3.59 -10.29
N ILE A 173 29.49 2.80 -9.58
CA ILE A 173 29.82 2.98 -8.15
C ILE A 173 30.80 4.15 -7.98
N THR A 174 31.39 4.69 -9.05
CA THR A 174 32.36 5.78 -8.94
C THR A 174 31.71 7.15 -8.79
N SER A 175 32.27 7.92 -7.84
CA SER A 175 32.03 9.33 -7.62
C SER A 175 32.03 10.13 -8.95
N PRO A 176 31.18 11.17 -9.07
CA PRO A 176 31.02 11.97 -10.29
C PRO A 176 32.29 12.74 -10.72
N GLU A 177 33.40 12.60 -10.00
CA GLU A 177 34.66 13.32 -10.27
C GLU A 177 35.63 12.52 -11.16
N ARG A 178 35.35 11.26 -11.50
CA ARG A 178 36.24 10.43 -12.34
C ARG A 178 35.66 9.93 -13.66
N GLU A 179 34.42 10.25 -14.02
CA GLU A 179 33.91 9.94 -15.36
C GLU A 179 34.39 11.00 -16.37
N SER A 180 35.52 10.70 -17.01
CA SER A 180 35.98 11.39 -18.20
C SER A 180 34.97 11.28 -19.35
N HIS A 181 34.39 12.42 -19.75
CA HIS A 181 33.95 12.80 -21.10
C HIS A 181 33.03 11.89 -21.96
N THR A 182 32.45 10.81 -21.46
CA THR A 182 31.29 10.17 -22.10
C THR A 182 30.09 10.25 -21.18
N ARG A 183 29.21 11.22 -21.43
CA ARG A 183 27.95 11.44 -20.70
C ARG A 183 27.00 10.27 -21.00
N SER A 184 27.23 9.12 -20.36
CA SER A 184 26.30 7.99 -20.40
C SER A 184 24.98 8.45 -19.77
N THR A 185 23.96 8.61 -20.60
CA THR A 185 22.64 9.06 -20.16
C THR A 185 22.08 8.01 -19.20
N ARG A 186 22.00 8.32 -17.90
CA ARG A 186 21.44 7.40 -16.89
C ARG A 186 20.06 6.93 -17.34
N SER A 187 19.78 5.64 -17.20
CA SER A 187 18.48 5.08 -17.54
C SER A 187 17.39 5.64 -16.61
N THR A 188 16.15 5.66 -17.06
CA THR A 188 15.02 6.18 -16.28
C THR A 188 14.87 5.39 -14.98
N LEU A 189 15.08 4.07 -15.06
CA LEU A 189 15.03 3.18 -13.90
C LEU A 189 16.16 3.45 -12.90
N GLN A 190 17.39 3.71 -13.36
CA GLN A 190 18.50 4.06 -12.47
C GLN A 190 18.18 5.33 -11.67
N LEU A 191 17.58 6.34 -12.30
CA LEU A 191 17.17 7.57 -11.62
C LEU A 191 16.07 7.28 -10.58
N ALA A 192 15.07 6.46 -10.90
CA ALA A 192 14.02 6.10 -9.95
C ALA A 192 14.55 5.32 -8.73
N ILE A 193 15.43 4.34 -8.95
CA ILE A 193 16.09 3.59 -7.87
C ILE A 193 16.89 4.52 -6.98
N LEU A 194 17.71 5.40 -7.56
CA LEU A 194 18.52 6.35 -6.80
C LEU A 194 17.65 7.34 -6.00
N ALA A 195 16.54 7.80 -6.56
CA ALA A 195 15.59 8.66 -5.84
C ALA A 195 15.02 7.95 -4.61
N ILE A 196 14.58 6.69 -4.74
CA ILE A 196 14.08 5.91 -3.61
C ILE A 196 15.18 5.63 -2.59
N ALA A 197 16.37 5.23 -3.04
CA ALA A 197 17.48 4.92 -2.15
C ALA A 197 17.80 6.13 -1.25
N HIS A 198 17.91 7.32 -1.85
CA HIS A 198 18.13 8.57 -1.10
C HIS A 198 16.97 8.89 -0.16
N THR A 199 15.73 8.71 -0.60
CA THR A 199 14.55 9.03 0.22
C THR A 199 14.37 8.08 1.41
N THR A 200 14.50 6.78 1.18
CA THR A 200 14.36 5.74 2.22
C THR A 200 15.51 5.84 3.24
N PHE A 201 16.75 6.01 2.76
CA PHE A 201 17.88 6.33 3.65
C PHE A 201 17.65 7.64 4.41
N GLY A 202 17.22 8.70 3.73
CA GLY A 202 16.97 10.00 4.34
C GLY A 202 15.88 9.96 5.41
N ARG A 203 14.82 9.17 5.20
CA ARG A 203 13.73 8.97 6.15
C ARG A 203 14.20 8.17 7.37
N SER A 204 14.77 6.99 7.15
CA SER A 204 15.24 6.09 8.22
C SER A 204 16.34 6.71 9.08
N THR A 205 17.26 7.47 8.48
CA THR A 205 18.38 8.12 9.18
C THR A 205 18.09 9.56 9.61
N LYS A 206 16.91 10.09 9.28
CA LYS A 206 16.54 11.51 9.47
C LYS A 206 17.54 12.48 8.83
N ASN A 207 18.12 12.10 7.70
CA ASN A 207 19.10 12.89 6.95
C ASN A 207 18.40 13.78 5.90
N ALA A 208 18.28 15.07 6.22
CA ALA A 208 17.63 16.04 5.34
C ALA A 208 18.36 16.23 3.99
N ALA A 209 19.70 16.13 3.96
CA ALA A 209 20.46 16.29 2.73
C ALA A 209 20.16 15.16 1.74
N ALA A 210 20.06 13.91 2.22
CA ALA A 210 19.65 12.77 1.41
C ALA A 210 18.23 12.95 0.84
N LEU A 211 17.28 13.44 1.65
CA LEU A 211 15.91 13.74 1.19
C LEU A 211 15.89 14.80 0.08
N THR A 212 16.69 15.86 0.22
CA THR A 212 16.80 16.91 -0.81
C THR A 212 17.42 16.37 -2.10
N ILE A 213 18.47 15.56 -2.01
CA ILE A 213 19.10 14.91 -3.17
C ILE A 213 18.11 13.96 -3.86
N GLY A 214 17.42 13.11 -3.09
CA GLY A 214 16.38 12.21 -3.58
C GLY A 214 15.28 12.94 -4.34
N SER A 215 14.84 14.10 -3.84
CA SER A 215 13.82 14.95 -4.50
C SER A 215 14.30 15.54 -5.83
N LYS A 216 15.58 15.93 -5.91
CA LYS A 216 16.21 16.40 -7.16
C LYS A 216 16.28 15.28 -8.18
N ILE A 217 16.73 14.09 -7.77
CA ILE A 217 16.82 12.92 -8.64
C ILE A 217 15.43 12.45 -9.09
N TYR A 218 14.44 12.46 -8.20
CA TYR A 218 13.04 12.18 -8.52
C TYR A 218 12.51 13.07 -9.65
N SER A 219 12.79 14.37 -9.57
CA SER A 219 12.41 15.34 -10.61
C SER A 219 13.06 15.02 -11.96
N GLN A 220 14.32 14.56 -11.94
CA GLN A 220 15.01 14.09 -13.15
C GLN A 220 14.40 12.80 -13.70
N ALA A 221 14.07 11.84 -12.82
CA ALA A 221 13.41 10.59 -13.18
C ALA A 221 12.05 10.85 -13.84
N LEU A 222 11.25 11.77 -13.30
CA LEU A 222 9.98 12.20 -13.91
C LEU A 222 10.17 12.80 -15.31
N ALA A 223 11.15 13.69 -15.48
CA ALA A 223 11.44 14.30 -16.78
C ALA A 223 11.86 13.25 -17.81
N ALA A 224 12.74 12.32 -17.42
CA ALA A 224 13.17 11.20 -18.27
C ALA A 224 12.02 10.24 -18.60
N THR A 225 11.15 9.94 -17.62
CA THR A 225 9.95 9.10 -17.80
C THR A 225 9.03 9.75 -18.82
N ASN A 226 8.71 11.04 -18.65
CA ASN A 226 7.86 11.78 -19.59
C ASN A 226 8.42 11.80 -21.02
N LEU A 227 9.74 11.83 -21.19
CA LEU A 227 10.35 11.71 -22.51
C LEU A 227 10.20 10.29 -23.08
N ALA A 228 10.43 9.26 -22.26
CA ALA A 228 10.29 7.86 -22.66
C ALA A 228 8.84 7.50 -23.04
N LEU A 229 7.84 8.04 -22.34
CA LEU A 229 6.42 7.83 -22.62
C LEU A 229 5.96 8.39 -23.98
N ARG A 230 6.72 9.30 -24.60
CA ARG A 230 6.41 9.84 -25.94
C ARG A 230 6.82 8.89 -27.07
N SER A 231 7.72 7.96 -26.81
CA SER A 231 8.13 6.95 -27.78
C SER A 231 7.19 5.76 -27.70
N SER A 232 6.57 5.41 -28.83
CA SER A 232 5.68 4.26 -28.91
C SER A 232 6.43 2.97 -28.56
N GLU A 233 7.70 2.82 -28.91
CA GLU A 233 8.52 1.65 -28.57
C GLU A 233 8.91 1.63 -27.08
N ARG A 234 9.42 2.74 -26.54
CA ARG A 234 9.96 2.75 -25.17
C ARG A 234 8.90 2.65 -24.09
N VAL A 235 7.69 3.16 -24.31
CA VAL A 235 6.60 3.18 -23.30
C VAL A 235 6.24 1.78 -22.79
N VAL A 236 6.41 0.75 -23.60
CA VAL A 236 6.07 -0.63 -23.24
C VAL A 236 7.21 -1.41 -22.59
N MET A 237 8.41 -0.83 -22.46
CA MET A 237 9.57 -1.52 -21.89
C MET A 237 9.40 -1.78 -20.38
N ASP A 238 9.96 -2.90 -19.91
CA ASP A 238 10.00 -3.30 -18.50
C ASP A 238 10.60 -2.21 -17.60
N GLU A 239 11.59 -1.49 -18.13
CA GLU A 239 12.22 -0.36 -17.45
C GLU A 239 11.21 0.71 -17.04
N ILE A 240 10.28 1.06 -17.94
CA ILE A 240 9.37 2.20 -17.75
C ILE A 240 8.26 1.85 -16.76
N ILE A 241 7.65 0.67 -16.89
CA ILE A 241 6.61 0.24 -15.95
C ILE A 241 7.18 0.12 -14.52
N LEU A 242 8.38 -0.44 -14.38
CA LEU A 242 9.06 -0.54 -13.10
C LEU A 242 9.42 0.85 -12.54
N THR A 243 9.90 1.76 -13.39
CA THR A 243 10.17 3.15 -13.01
C THR A 243 8.90 3.80 -12.43
N VAL A 244 7.76 3.73 -13.12
CA VAL A 244 6.51 4.35 -12.66
C VAL A 244 6.06 3.78 -11.31
N LEU A 245 6.17 2.46 -11.12
CA LEU A 245 5.86 1.82 -9.83
C LEU A 245 6.81 2.25 -8.70
N LEU A 246 8.09 2.45 -9.00
CA LEU A 246 9.07 2.97 -8.05
C LEU A 246 8.79 4.45 -7.71
N LEU A 247 8.46 5.29 -8.69
CA LEU A 247 8.08 6.68 -8.46
C LEU A 247 6.82 6.80 -7.58
N SER A 248 5.87 5.87 -7.68
CA SER A 248 4.76 5.75 -6.75
C SER A 248 5.23 5.56 -5.29
N HIS A 249 6.17 4.63 -5.07
CA HIS A 249 6.70 4.39 -3.74
C HIS A 249 7.51 5.57 -3.19
N PHE A 250 8.20 6.33 -4.06
CA PHE A 250 8.84 7.59 -3.66
C PHE A 250 7.81 8.57 -3.07
N GLU A 251 6.65 8.74 -3.73
CA GLU A 251 5.59 9.64 -3.25
C GLU A 251 5.04 9.21 -1.89
N ASN A 252 4.86 7.89 -1.70
CA ASN A 252 4.50 7.34 -0.39
C ASN A 252 5.56 7.65 0.67
N SER A 253 6.83 7.44 0.35
CA SER A 253 7.95 7.62 1.28
C SER A 253 8.15 9.09 1.70
N MET A 254 7.81 10.03 0.81
CA MET A 254 7.86 11.48 1.10
C MET A 254 6.63 12.00 1.84
N THR A 255 5.62 11.17 2.05
CA THR A 255 4.41 11.56 2.78
C THR A 255 4.74 11.78 4.27
N GLN A 256 4.35 12.94 4.81
CA GLN A 256 4.62 13.34 6.19
C GLN A 256 3.35 13.28 7.05
N LYS A 257 3.52 12.80 8.29
CA LYS A 257 2.45 12.57 9.28
C LYS A 257 1.53 13.78 9.54
N ALA A 258 2.05 15.00 9.47
CA ALA A 258 1.33 16.21 9.85
C ALA A 258 0.42 16.81 8.76
N GLN A 259 0.32 16.19 7.58
CA GLN A 259 -0.30 16.82 6.40
C GLN A 259 -1.79 16.53 6.20
N PHE A 260 -2.39 15.56 6.92
CA PHE A 260 -3.77 15.12 6.65
C PHE A 260 -4.66 15.19 7.88
N VAL A 261 -5.81 15.86 7.72
CA VAL A 261 -6.93 15.92 8.67
C VAL A 261 -7.98 14.85 8.36
N THR A 262 -7.86 14.15 7.23
CA THR A 262 -8.83 13.19 6.70
C THR A 262 -8.33 11.76 6.78
N GLU A 263 -9.23 10.82 7.04
CA GLU A 263 -8.97 9.37 7.03
C GLU A 263 -9.07 8.73 5.62
N ASP A 264 -9.41 9.51 4.58
CA ASP A 264 -9.58 8.95 3.24
C ASP A 264 -8.24 8.65 2.57
N ILE A 265 -7.93 7.36 2.43
CA ILE A 265 -6.74 6.85 1.73
C ILE A 265 -6.58 7.42 0.32
N LYS A 266 -7.69 7.76 -0.37
CA LYS A 266 -7.65 8.37 -1.71
C LYS A 266 -6.99 9.74 -1.69
N ILE A 267 -7.12 10.48 -0.59
CA ILE A 267 -6.52 11.79 -0.40
C ILE A 267 -5.08 11.64 0.08
N ILE A 268 -4.85 10.77 1.07
CA ILE A 268 -3.50 10.55 1.65
C ILE A 268 -2.52 10.05 0.59
N ALA A 269 -2.93 9.09 -0.25
CA ALA A 269 -2.07 8.44 -1.24
C ALA A 269 -2.28 8.95 -2.69
N ALA A 270 -2.93 10.11 -2.88
CA ALA A 270 -3.36 10.60 -4.19
C ALA A 270 -2.24 10.62 -5.25
N LYS A 271 -1.03 11.06 -4.86
CA LYS A 271 0.12 11.17 -5.77
C LYS A 271 0.61 9.80 -6.25
N ALA A 272 0.72 8.84 -5.34
CA ALA A 272 1.08 7.46 -5.67
C ALA A 272 0.03 6.80 -6.57
N PHE A 273 -1.26 7.07 -6.32
CA PHE A 273 -2.34 6.54 -7.15
C PHE A 273 -2.34 7.08 -8.58
N ASN A 274 -1.89 8.31 -8.83
CA ASN A 274 -1.71 8.81 -10.20
C ASN A 274 -0.68 8.00 -10.99
N HIS A 275 0.41 7.58 -10.34
CA HIS A 275 1.40 6.68 -10.95
C HIS A 275 0.81 5.29 -11.23
N HIS A 276 -0.04 4.77 -10.34
CA HIS A 276 -0.74 3.51 -10.58
C HIS A 276 -1.69 3.60 -11.79
N ASP A 277 -2.41 4.71 -11.95
CA ASP A 277 -3.27 4.93 -13.12
C ASP A 277 -2.46 4.98 -14.42
N GLY A 278 -1.29 5.63 -14.40
CA GLY A 278 -0.34 5.58 -15.51
C GLY A 278 0.16 4.17 -15.81
N ALA A 279 0.49 3.39 -14.79
CA ALA A 279 0.93 2.00 -14.94
C ALA A 279 -0.19 1.08 -15.48
N ILE A 280 -1.45 1.29 -15.11
CA ILE A 280 -2.61 0.60 -15.72
C ILE A 280 -2.65 0.86 -17.23
N ALA A 281 -2.49 2.13 -17.64
CA ALA A 281 -2.49 2.47 -19.06
C ALA A 281 -1.32 1.84 -19.82
N ILE A 282 -0.12 1.86 -19.24
CA ILE A 282 1.08 1.23 -19.84
C ILE A 282 0.90 -0.28 -19.96
N LEU A 283 0.39 -0.95 -18.93
CA LEU A 283 0.16 -2.39 -18.93
C LEU A 283 -0.87 -2.79 -20.01
N ASN A 284 -1.92 -1.99 -20.18
CA ASN A 284 -2.90 -2.20 -21.25
C ASN A 284 -2.26 -2.11 -22.64
N LEU A 285 -1.42 -1.09 -22.88
CA LEU A 285 -0.70 -0.92 -24.14
C LEU A 285 0.25 -2.10 -24.43
N ARG A 286 0.93 -2.61 -23.40
CA ARG A 286 1.77 -3.82 -23.51
C ARG A 286 0.95 -5.02 -23.98
N LEU A 287 -0.20 -5.25 -23.35
CA LEU A 287 -1.09 -6.37 -23.68
C LEU A 287 -1.63 -6.27 -25.12
N GLN A 288 -2.05 -5.07 -25.55
CA GLN A 288 -2.54 -4.84 -26.91
C GLN A 288 -1.45 -5.15 -27.95
N ARG A 289 -0.22 -4.72 -27.71
CA ARG A 289 0.90 -4.98 -28.63
C ARG A 289 1.29 -6.44 -28.73
N GLN A 290 1.29 -7.16 -27.60
CA GLN A 290 1.51 -8.60 -27.61
C GLN A 290 0.45 -9.27 -28.50
N GLN A 291 -0.83 -8.92 -28.35
CA GLN A 291 -1.91 -9.47 -29.18
C GLN A 291 -1.79 -9.12 -30.67
N GLU A 292 -1.31 -7.91 -31.02
CA GLU A 292 -1.07 -7.49 -32.40
C GLU A 292 0.08 -8.24 -33.06
N GLN A 293 1.16 -8.54 -32.32
CA GLN A 293 2.33 -9.26 -32.81
C GLN A 293 2.03 -10.74 -33.12
N TYR A 294 1.06 -11.35 -32.43
CA TYR A 294 0.59 -12.73 -32.69
C TYR A 294 -0.49 -12.85 -33.79
N ARG A 295 -1.03 -11.73 -34.27
CA ARG A 295 -2.08 -11.71 -35.30
C ARG A 295 -1.68 -12.28 -36.69
N PRO A 296 -0.40 -12.29 -37.15
CA PRO A 296 -0.07 -12.81 -38.48
C PRO A 296 -0.06 -14.34 -38.59
N LEU A 297 -0.03 -15.10 -37.48
CA LEU A 297 0.04 -16.57 -37.53
C LEU A 297 -1.33 -17.28 -37.50
N CYS A 298 -2.37 -16.64 -36.97
CA CYS A 298 -3.69 -17.25 -36.85
C CYS A 298 -4.56 -17.14 -38.12
N SER A 299 -4.11 -16.46 -39.17
CA SER A 299 -4.85 -16.34 -40.43
C SER A 299 -4.48 -17.39 -41.48
N ILE A 300 -3.48 -18.25 -41.26
CA ILE A 300 -2.98 -19.18 -42.30
C ILE A 300 -3.16 -20.68 -42.00
N LEU A 301 -3.45 -21.13 -40.78
CA LEU A 301 -3.61 -22.56 -40.51
C LEU A 301 -4.81 -22.90 -39.60
N GLN A 302 -6.01 -22.92 -40.20
CA GLN A 302 -7.05 -23.85 -39.76
C GLN A 302 -6.85 -25.17 -40.49
N THR A 303 -6.02 -26.06 -39.96
CA THR A 303 -6.20 -27.50 -40.18
C THR A 303 -5.86 -28.27 -38.91
N HIS A 304 -6.76 -29.17 -38.56
CA HIS A 304 -6.71 -30.05 -37.40
C HIS A 304 -5.36 -30.78 -37.27
N THR A 305 -4.72 -30.69 -36.11
CA THR A 305 -3.95 -31.82 -35.55
C THR A 305 -3.78 -31.62 -34.05
N SER A 306 -4.41 -32.53 -33.30
CA SER A 306 -4.08 -32.84 -31.92
C SER A 306 -2.67 -33.43 -31.87
N ASN A 307 -1.72 -32.72 -31.28
CA ASN A 307 -0.57 -33.33 -30.60
C ASN A 307 -0.03 -32.39 -29.52
N SER A 308 0.06 -32.96 -28.33
CA SER A 308 0.64 -32.45 -27.09
C SER A 308 2.07 -31.95 -27.27
N SER A 309 2.45 -30.99 -26.41
CA SER A 309 3.83 -30.57 -26.02
C SER A 309 4.42 -29.25 -26.56
N THR A 310 3.63 -28.16 -26.64
CA THR A 310 4.16 -26.77 -26.63
C THR A 310 3.25 -25.81 -25.85
N SER A 311 3.04 -26.06 -24.55
CA SER A 311 2.15 -25.24 -23.70
C SER A 311 2.87 -24.19 -22.84
N HIS A 312 4.00 -23.63 -23.28
CA HIS A 312 4.82 -22.73 -22.44
C HIS A 312 5.20 -21.37 -23.03
N GLU A 313 4.73 -20.96 -24.22
CA GLU A 313 5.18 -19.69 -24.84
C GLU A 313 4.22 -18.49 -24.70
N ASN A 314 3.10 -18.63 -23.98
CA ASN A 314 2.19 -17.51 -23.66
C ASN A 314 2.37 -16.95 -22.23
N ALA A 315 3.57 -17.04 -21.66
CA ALA A 315 3.83 -16.51 -20.32
C ALA A 315 3.97 -14.98 -20.37
N GLY A 316 3.01 -14.24 -19.80
CA GLY A 316 3.23 -12.84 -19.45
C GLY A 316 4.50 -12.71 -18.60
N SER A 317 5.27 -11.64 -18.80
CA SER A 317 6.51 -11.42 -18.04
C SER A 317 6.18 -11.45 -16.54
N GLU A 318 7.10 -11.96 -15.71
CA GLU A 318 6.91 -11.96 -14.24
C GLU A 318 6.62 -10.54 -13.72
N LEU A 319 7.16 -9.51 -14.39
CA LEU A 319 6.84 -8.11 -14.15
C LEU A 319 5.36 -7.78 -14.38
N ASP A 320 4.75 -8.29 -15.44
CA ASP A 320 3.35 -8.03 -15.77
C ASP A 320 2.43 -8.64 -14.70
N LYS A 321 2.75 -9.84 -14.20
CA LYS A 321 2.03 -10.50 -13.08
C LYS A 321 2.12 -9.68 -11.79
N ILE A 322 3.33 -9.27 -11.40
CA ILE A 322 3.54 -8.43 -10.19
C ILE A 322 2.78 -7.12 -10.33
N THR A 323 2.91 -6.47 -11.49
CA THR A 323 2.29 -5.17 -11.76
C THR A 323 0.79 -5.28 -11.69
N ARG A 324 0.19 -6.28 -12.35
CA ARG A 324 -1.25 -6.51 -12.30
C ARG A 324 -1.76 -6.69 -10.88
N ARG A 325 -1.15 -7.60 -10.10
CA ARG A 325 -1.50 -7.87 -8.70
C ARG A 325 -1.40 -6.60 -7.83
N HIS A 326 -0.37 -5.78 -8.06
CA HIS A 326 -0.21 -4.49 -7.38
C HIS A 326 -1.32 -3.49 -7.74
N LEU A 327 -1.67 -3.37 -9.01
CA LEU A 327 -2.69 -2.44 -9.50
C LEU A 327 -4.10 -2.85 -9.06
N VAL A 328 -4.43 -4.14 -9.08
CA VAL A 328 -5.70 -4.68 -8.53
C VAL A 328 -5.85 -4.32 -7.05
N ARG A 329 -4.80 -4.54 -6.25
CA ARG A 329 -4.76 -4.16 -4.83
C ARG A 329 -4.97 -2.65 -4.63
N SER A 330 -4.38 -1.82 -5.49
CA SER A 330 -4.59 -0.37 -5.46
C SER A 330 -6.03 0.02 -5.79
N LEU A 331 -6.64 -0.56 -6.82
CA LEU A 331 -8.03 -0.30 -7.20
C LEU A 331 -9.01 -0.72 -6.09
N LEU A 332 -8.76 -1.87 -5.47
CA LEU A 332 -9.53 -2.33 -4.32
C LEU A 332 -9.44 -1.30 -3.19
N LEU A 333 -8.24 -0.86 -2.78
CA LEU A 333 -8.06 0.15 -1.73
C LEU A 333 -8.83 1.44 -2.00
N ARG A 334 -8.86 1.86 -3.26
CA ARG A 334 -9.56 3.07 -3.75
C ARG A 334 -11.06 2.85 -3.97
N SER A 335 -11.57 1.63 -3.85
CA SER A 335 -12.94 1.27 -4.23
C SER A 335 -13.28 1.77 -5.64
N MET A 336 -12.44 1.44 -6.61
CA MET A 336 -12.60 1.76 -8.03
C MET A 336 -12.89 0.48 -8.83
N PRO A 337 -13.61 0.56 -9.96
CA PRO A 337 -13.91 -0.63 -10.75
C PRO A 337 -12.64 -1.18 -11.40
N ILE A 338 -12.54 -2.51 -11.46
CA ILE A 338 -11.43 -3.18 -12.16
C ILE A 338 -11.78 -3.28 -13.65
N PRO A 339 -10.94 -2.78 -14.57
CA PRO A 339 -11.13 -2.97 -16.00
C PRO A 339 -11.24 -4.45 -16.38
N SER A 340 -12.14 -4.81 -17.29
CA SER A 340 -12.42 -6.22 -17.64
C SER A 340 -11.17 -7.01 -18.07
N TRP A 341 -10.27 -6.38 -18.84
CA TRP A 341 -9.01 -6.98 -19.27
C TRP A 341 -8.00 -7.23 -18.15
N LEU A 342 -8.12 -6.54 -17.01
CA LEU A 342 -7.24 -6.67 -15.85
C LEU A 342 -7.72 -7.76 -14.87
N LYS A 343 -8.98 -8.19 -14.99
CA LYS A 343 -9.61 -9.14 -14.06
C LYS A 343 -9.00 -10.53 -14.13
N ASN A 344 -8.78 -11.06 -15.33
CA ASN A 344 -8.31 -12.42 -15.49
C ASN A 344 -6.78 -12.50 -15.42
N GLY A 345 -6.24 -12.96 -14.29
CA GLY A 345 -4.80 -13.16 -14.09
C GLY A 345 -4.17 -14.19 -15.01
N SER A 346 -4.93 -15.14 -15.57
CA SER A 346 -4.39 -16.16 -16.47
C SER A 346 -3.81 -15.55 -17.76
N ILE A 347 -4.35 -14.41 -18.20
CA ILE A 347 -3.87 -13.65 -19.37
C ILE A 347 -2.42 -13.19 -19.16
N PHE A 348 -2.01 -13.02 -17.90
CA PHE A 348 -0.68 -12.57 -17.52
C PHE A 348 0.25 -13.73 -17.16
N GLY A 349 -0.19 -14.99 -17.34
CA GLY A 349 0.59 -16.18 -17.02
C GLY A 349 0.57 -16.56 -15.54
N GLU A 350 -0.41 -16.08 -14.76
CA GLU A 350 -0.65 -16.55 -13.40
C GLU A 350 -1.34 -17.92 -13.42
N ILE A 351 -0.94 -18.82 -12.51
CA ILE A 351 -1.41 -20.20 -12.46
C ILE A 351 -1.54 -20.70 -11.02
N GLY A 352 -2.13 -21.89 -10.84
CA GLY A 352 -2.18 -22.61 -9.57
C GLY A 352 -3.04 -21.94 -8.50
N SER A 353 -2.80 -22.30 -7.24
CA SER A 353 -3.59 -21.82 -6.10
C SER A 353 -3.51 -20.31 -5.89
N SER A 354 -2.40 -19.67 -6.29
CA SER A 354 -2.27 -18.21 -6.25
C SER A 354 -3.23 -17.51 -7.21
N LEU A 355 -3.50 -18.07 -8.39
CA LEU A 355 -4.47 -17.50 -9.34
C LEU A 355 -5.89 -17.58 -8.78
N VAL A 356 -6.24 -18.69 -8.11
CA VAL A 356 -7.57 -18.85 -7.50
C VAL A 356 -7.80 -17.81 -6.38
N LEU A 357 -6.78 -17.58 -5.55
CA LEU A 357 -6.85 -16.58 -4.50
C LEU A 357 -6.91 -15.15 -5.07
N ASP A 358 -6.17 -14.87 -6.14
CA ASP A 358 -6.24 -13.58 -6.83
C ASP A 358 -7.61 -13.34 -7.48
N GLN A 359 -8.20 -14.36 -8.09
CA GLN A 359 -9.55 -14.27 -8.62
C GLN A 359 -10.55 -13.91 -7.52
N CYS A 360 -10.38 -14.43 -6.30
CA CYS A 360 -11.16 -14.01 -5.15
C CYS A 360 -10.91 -12.54 -4.79
N LEU A 361 -9.66 -12.06 -4.82
CA LEU A 361 -9.31 -10.64 -4.60
C LEU A 361 -10.02 -9.71 -5.59
N VAL A 362 -10.08 -10.07 -6.88
CA VAL A 362 -10.79 -9.33 -7.93
C VAL A 362 -12.30 -9.28 -7.63
N GLU A 363 -12.91 -10.41 -7.28
CA GLU A 363 -14.33 -10.48 -6.92
C GLU A 363 -14.64 -9.62 -5.68
N VAL A 364 -13.76 -9.61 -4.68
CA VAL A 364 -13.87 -8.71 -3.51
C VAL A 364 -13.86 -7.25 -3.91
N ALA A 365 -12.97 -6.86 -4.83
CA ALA A 365 -12.87 -5.48 -5.28
C ALA A 365 -14.15 -5.02 -6.00
N ASP A 366 -14.71 -5.88 -6.87
CA ASP A 366 -15.98 -5.63 -7.55
C ASP A 366 -17.12 -5.47 -6.54
N LEU A 367 -17.24 -6.39 -5.56
CA LEU A 367 -18.24 -6.30 -4.49
C LEU A 367 -18.11 -5.02 -3.69
N ARG A 368 -16.88 -4.65 -3.29
CA ARG A 368 -16.60 -3.40 -2.55
C ARG A 368 -17.06 -2.18 -3.35
N TYR A 369 -16.74 -2.14 -4.65
CA TYR A 369 -17.16 -1.07 -5.54
C TYR A 369 -18.69 -0.97 -5.63
N CYS A 370 -19.37 -2.09 -5.86
CA CYS A 370 -20.83 -2.17 -5.91
C CYS A 370 -21.48 -1.67 -4.62
N VAL A 371 -21.03 -2.15 -3.45
CA VAL A 371 -21.59 -1.78 -2.14
C VAL A 371 -21.46 -0.29 -1.86
N ASN A 372 -20.31 0.30 -2.19
CA ASN A 372 -20.08 1.74 -1.97
C ASN A 372 -20.89 2.61 -2.95
N HIS A 373 -21.08 2.16 -4.20
CA HIS A 373 -21.91 2.87 -5.16
C HIS A 373 -23.41 2.78 -4.83
N ILE A 374 -23.85 1.68 -4.20
CA ILE A 374 -25.20 1.59 -3.62
C ILE A 374 -25.35 2.58 -2.45
N SER A 375 -24.32 2.77 -1.62
CA SER A 375 -24.37 3.73 -0.48
C SER A 375 -24.63 5.16 -0.90
N ILE A 376 -23.91 5.63 -1.93
CA ILE A 376 -23.98 7.02 -2.40
C ILE A 376 -25.36 7.33 -3.02
N GLY A 377 -26.07 6.30 -3.50
CA GLY A 377 -27.41 6.45 -4.06
C GLY A 377 -28.53 6.49 -3.02
N LEU A 378 -28.29 6.17 -1.75
CA LEU A 378 -29.35 6.02 -0.74
C LEU A 378 -29.82 7.34 -0.11
N ASP A 379 -29.03 8.41 -0.19
CA ASP A 379 -29.28 9.65 0.54
C ASP A 379 -30.43 10.51 -0.05
N ASP A 380 -30.95 10.19 -1.25
CA ASP A 380 -31.89 11.05 -2.00
C ASP A 380 -33.09 10.32 -2.66
N ILE A 381 -33.47 9.09 -2.25
CA ILE A 381 -34.40 8.25 -3.02
C ILE A 381 -35.85 8.16 -2.47
N PRO A 382 -36.90 8.32 -3.31
CA PRO A 382 -38.30 8.09 -2.95
C PRO A 382 -38.69 6.61 -2.80
N ALA A 383 -39.71 6.34 -2.00
CA ALA A 383 -40.13 5.00 -1.53
C ALA A 383 -40.36 3.93 -2.62
N SER A 384 -40.65 4.31 -3.87
CA SER A 384 -40.89 3.37 -4.99
C SER A 384 -39.63 2.69 -5.52
N ALA A 385 -38.44 3.26 -5.32
CA ALA A 385 -37.18 2.62 -5.73
C ALA A 385 -36.55 1.74 -4.63
N SER A 386 -37.16 1.69 -3.43
CA SER A 386 -36.76 0.84 -2.31
C SER A 386 -36.71 -0.65 -2.67
N GLY A 387 -37.71 -1.14 -3.44
CA GLY A 387 -37.77 -2.53 -3.87
C GLY A 387 -36.62 -2.94 -4.80
N GLN A 388 -36.24 -2.08 -5.75
CA GLN A 388 -35.11 -2.37 -6.66
C GLN A 388 -33.77 -2.36 -5.93
N ILE A 389 -33.63 -1.51 -4.92
CA ILE A 389 -32.44 -1.44 -4.08
C ILE A 389 -32.34 -2.71 -3.22
N ALA A 390 -33.44 -3.15 -2.60
CA ALA A 390 -33.49 -4.39 -1.84
C ALA A 390 -33.06 -5.60 -2.70
N THR A 391 -33.54 -5.70 -3.94
CA THR A 391 -33.12 -6.77 -4.87
C THR A 391 -31.62 -6.70 -5.20
N LYS A 392 -31.07 -5.50 -5.43
CA LYS A 392 -29.63 -5.32 -5.69
C LYS A 392 -28.79 -5.68 -4.46
N VAL A 393 -29.20 -5.24 -3.27
CA VAL A 393 -28.54 -5.56 -1.99
C VAL A 393 -28.56 -7.07 -1.74
N ARG A 394 -29.69 -7.74 -2.00
CA ARG A 394 -29.79 -9.20 -1.92
C ARG A 394 -28.86 -9.90 -2.91
N GLY A 395 -28.80 -9.43 -4.16
CA GLY A 395 -27.87 -9.99 -5.16
C GLY A 395 -26.41 -9.87 -4.73
N VAL A 396 -26.01 -8.72 -4.17
CA VAL A 396 -24.67 -8.54 -3.61
C VAL A 396 -24.42 -9.46 -2.41
N LEU A 397 -25.42 -9.70 -1.55
CA LEU A 397 -25.31 -10.62 -0.43
C LEU A 397 -25.01 -12.05 -0.90
N VAL A 398 -25.76 -12.54 -1.89
CA VAL A 398 -25.57 -13.89 -2.46
C VAL A 398 -24.16 -14.04 -3.03
N LEU A 399 -23.71 -13.09 -3.86
CA LEU A 399 -22.36 -13.13 -4.43
C LEU A 399 -21.26 -13.08 -3.35
N ALA A 400 -21.46 -12.29 -2.28
CA ALA A 400 -20.51 -12.24 -1.17
C ALA A 400 -20.47 -13.56 -0.38
N GLN A 401 -21.61 -14.23 -0.18
CA GLN A 401 -21.69 -15.54 0.46
C GLN A 401 -21.05 -16.64 -0.39
N GLU A 402 -21.27 -16.63 -1.71
CA GLU A 402 -20.61 -17.54 -2.65
C GLU A 402 -19.09 -17.38 -2.62
N LEU A 403 -18.61 -16.14 -2.58
CA LEU A 403 -17.19 -15.85 -2.46
C LEU A 403 -16.60 -16.31 -1.11
N GLU A 404 -17.35 -16.15 -0.01
CA GLU A 404 -16.95 -16.72 1.29
C GLU A 404 -16.82 -18.25 1.23
N MET A 405 -17.77 -18.94 0.59
CA MET A 405 -17.68 -20.39 0.39
C MET A 405 -16.47 -20.78 -0.48
N LYS A 406 -16.18 -20.02 -1.54
CA LYS A 406 -15.01 -20.21 -2.40
C LYS A 406 -13.71 -20.07 -1.62
N LEU A 407 -13.60 -19.09 -0.73
CA LEU A 407 -12.45 -18.89 0.16
C LEU A 407 -12.32 -20.03 1.18
N VAL A 408 -13.42 -20.51 1.76
CA VAL A 408 -13.39 -21.67 2.66
C VAL A 408 -12.92 -22.92 1.92
N LYS A 409 -13.40 -23.14 0.69
CA LYS A 409 -12.99 -24.25 -0.16
C LYS A 409 -11.51 -24.17 -0.52
N TRP A 410 -11.05 -23.01 -0.98
CA TRP A 410 -9.64 -22.77 -1.33
C TRP A 410 -8.71 -23.15 -0.18
N ALA A 411 -9.02 -22.74 1.06
CA ALA A 411 -8.20 -23.08 2.21
C ALA A 411 -8.09 -24.60 2.42
N LYS A 412 -9.18 -25.35 2.25
CA LYS A 412 -9.19 -26.82 2.41
C LYS A 412 -8.39 -27.56 1.33
N GLU A 413 -8.17 -26.94 0.18
CA GLU A 413 -7.43 -27.55 -0.94
C GLU A 413 -5.92 -27.32 -0.83
N ILE A 414 -5.46 -26.45 0.07
CA ILE A 414 -4.04 -26.24 0.33
C ILE A 414 -3.46 -27.46 1.07
N PRO A 415 -2.31 -28.01 0.65
CA PRO A 415 -1.63 -29.08 1.36
C PRO A 415 -1.30 -28.71 2.81
N MET A 416 -1.47 -29.64 3.75
CA MET A 416 -1.19 -29.38 5.17
C MET A 416 0.27 -28.96 5.45
N VAL A 417 1.22 -29.37 4.60
CA VAL A 417 2.63 -28.95 4.71
C VAL A 417 2.81 -27.43 4.52
N ASP A 418 1.86 -26.78 3.85
CA ASP A 418 1.87 -25.34 3.56
C ASP A 418 1.10 -24.53 4.62
N TYR A 419 0.56 -25.19 5.66
CA TYR A 419 -0.07 -24.55 6.81
C TYR A 419 0.97 -24.06 7.82
N TRP A 420 0.49 -23.28 8.79
CA TRP A 420 1.30 -22.85 9.93
C TRP A 420 1.18 -23.83 11.10
N SER A 421 2.18 -23.78 11.97
CA SER A 421 2.14 -24.40 13.30
C SER A 421 1.96 -23.33 14.38
N SER A 422 1.09 -23.56 15.35
CA SER A 422 0.79 -22.59 16.42
C SER A 422 1.53 -22.94 17.71
N PHE A 423 2.15 -21.93 18.32
CA PHE A 423 2.91 -22.07 19.56
C PHE A 423 2.46 -21.00 20.56
N ARG A 424 2.46 -21.36 21.85
CA ARG A 424 2.39 -20.37 22.94
C ARG A 424 3.79 -19.99 23.37
N VAL A 425 4.03 -18.69 23.46
CA VAL A 425 5.31 -18.13 23.91
C VAL A 425 5.35 -18.19 25.42
N ARG A 426 6.47 -18.65 25.97
CA ARG A 426 6.71 -18.65 27.42
C ARG A 426 7.23 -17.29 27.86
N ASP A 427 6.73 -16.80 28.98
CA ASP A 427 7.34 -15.67 29.68
C ASP A 427 8.61 -16.18 30.37
N ASP A 428 9.79 -15.66 30.02
CA ASP A 428 10.96 -15.83 30.87
C ASP A 428 10.74 -14.95 32.12
N ASP A 429 10.83 -15.57 33.31
CA ASP A 429 10.44 -14.99 34.62
C ASP A 429 11.17 -13.68 34.98
N ASP A 430 12.29 -13.37 34.32
CA ASP A 430 13.15 -12.23 34.65
C ASP A 430 12.83 -10.95 33.85
N ASP A 431 11.90 -11.01 32.89
CA ASP A 431 11.79 -9.95 31.90
C ASP A 431 10.36 -9.84 31.35
N LYS A 432 9.46 -9.12 32.04
CA LYS A 432 8.05 -8.99 31.64
C LYS A 432 7.93 -8.54 30.17
N PRO A 433 7.14 -9.22 29.33
CA PRO A 433 6.88 -8.77 27.97
C PRO A 433 6.20 -7.39 27.99
N GLY A 434 6.49 -6.54 27.01
CA GLY A 434 5.59 -5.43 26.71
C GLY A 434 4.22 -6.04 26.38
N ALA A 435 3.19 -5.74 27.16
CA ALA A 435 1.86 -6.36 27.07
C ALA A 435 1.21 -6.30 25.66
N ASN A 436 1.79 -5.52 24.74
CA ASN A 436 1.34 -5.32 23.37
C ASN A 436 2.24 -5.93 22.28
N ASP A 437 3.26 -6.73 22.62
CA ASP A 437 4.20 -7.26 21.62
C ASP A 437 3.65 -8.49 20.89
N ILE A 438 3.09 -9.45 21.64
CA ILE A 438 2.45 -10.66 21.10
C ILE A 438 1.00 -10.67 21.52
N PHE A 439 0.10 -10.67 20.55
CA PHE A 439 -1.32 -10.78 20.83
C PHE A 439 -1.65 -12.19 21.33
N ASP A 440 -2.30 -12.27 22.49
CA ASP A 440 -2.77 -13.53 23.10
C ASP A 440 -1.66 -14.60 23.29
N GLN A 441 -0.41 -14.16 23.44
CA GLN A 441 0.79 -14.99 23.62
C GLN A 441 0.96 -16.10 22.56
N THR A 442 0.26 -16.00 21.43
CA THR A 442 0.20 -17.05 20.41
C THR A 442 0.93 -16.61 19.16
N VAL A 443 1.74 -17.50 18.60
CA VAL A 443 2.54 -17.23 17.41
C VAL A 443 2.41 -18.36 16.40
N HIS A 444 2.31 -18.00 15.12
CA HIS A 444 2.27 -18.92 14.00
C HIS A 444 3.64 -19.00 13.32
N LEU A 445 4.19 -20.21 13.19
CA LEU A 445 5.36 -20.50 12.38
C LEU A 445 4.94 -21.01 11.01
N TYR A 446 5.56 -20.47 9.97
CA TYR A 446 5.30 -20.85 8.59
C TYR A 446 6.52 -21.54 7.97
N PRO A 447 6.31 -22.40 6.97
CA PRO A 447 7.42 -23.01 6.22
C PRO A 447 8.31 -21.97 5.54
N SER A 448 7.73 -20.85 5.09
CA SER A 448 8.48 -19.71 4.56
C SER A 448 7.69 -18.40 4.69
N ILE A 449 8.38 -17.29 4.45
CA ILE A 449 7.76 -15.96 4.34
C ILE A 449 6.70 -15.91 3.23
N SER A 450 6.91 -16.61 2.11
CA SER A 450 5.91 -16.66 1.02
C SER A 450 4.60 -17.31 1.48
N HIS A 451 4.68 -18.38 2.27
CA HIS A 451 3.49 -19.00 2.88
C HIS A 451 2.78 -18.04 3.83
N ALA A 452 3.54 -17.35 4.68
CA ALA A 452 2.97 -16.33 5.57
C ALA A 452 2.26 -15.20 4.79
N ALA A 453 2.86 -14.73 3.69
CA ALA A 453 2.28 -13.71 2.83
C ALA A 453 1.01 -14.20 2.11
N MET A 454 0.98 -15.45 1.64
CA MET A 454 -0.21 -16.08 1.06
C MET A 454 -1.35 -16.15 2.06
N TRP A 455 -1.09 -16.67 3.27
CA TRP A 455 -2.09 -16.75 4.33
C TRP A 455 -2.55 -15.38 4.83
N ALA A 456 -1.65 -14.38 4.88
CA ALA A 456 -2.02 -13.00 5.20
C ALA A 456 -2.97 -12.41 4.14
N GLN A 457 -2.71 -12.63 2.84
CA GLN A 457 -3.61 -12.23 1.77
C GLN A 457 -4.97 -12.91 1.89
N TYR A 458 -4.99 -14.22 2.11
CA TYR A 458 -6.23 -14.98 2.33
C TYR A 458 -7.06 -14.40 3.48
N ARG A 459 -6.44 -14.19 4.65
CA ARG A 459 -7.14 -13.63 5.81
C ARG A 459 -7.66 -12.23 5.55
N ALA A 460 -6.87 -11.38 4.90
CA ALA A 460 -7.27 -10.02 4.56
C ALA A 460 -8.46 -9.98 3.58
N ILE A 461 -8.43 -10.79 2.52
CA ILE A 461 -9.54 -10.93 1.56
C ILE A 461 -10.80 -11.41 2.29
N ARG A 462 -10.67 -12.46 3.11
CA ARG A 462 -11.80 -13.06 3.82
C ARG A 462 -12.39 -12.14 4.90
N LEU A 463 -11.55 -11.42 5.65
CA LEU A 463 -12.01 -10.36 6.57
C LEU A 463 -12.82 -9.30 5.83
N HIS A 464 -12.36 -8.89 4.64
CA HIS A 464 -13.06 -7.89 3.85
C HIS A 464 -14.42 -8.37 3.32
N VAL A 465 -14.50 -9.62 2.82
CA VAL A 465 -15.77 -10.24 2.39
C VAL A 465 -16.76 -10.32 3.54
N ASN A 466 -16.33 -10.83 4.70
CA ASN A 466 -17.19 -10.94 5.87
C ASN A 466 -17.64 -9.56 6.37
N GLY A 467 -16.77 -8.54 6.29
CA GLY A 467 -17.14 -7.14 6.54
C GLY A 467 -18.20 -6.63 5.55
N ILE A 468 -18.07 -6.94 4.26
CA ILE A 468 -19.08 -6.63 3.24
C ILE A 468 -20.42 -7.31 3.57
N ILE A 469 -20.40 -8.61 3.91
CA ILE A 469 -21.61 -9.37 4.29
C ILE A 469 -22.33 -8.69 5.46
N LEU A 470 -21.61 -8.31 6.53
CA LEU A 470 -22.20 -7.61 7.67
C LEU A 470 -22.78 -6.24 7.29
N LYS A 471 -22.08 -5.46 6.44
CA LYS A 471 -22.56 -4.16 5.94
C LYS A 471 -23.84 -4.31 5.13
N VAL A 472 -23.91 -5.31 4.25
CA VAL A 472 -25.07 -5.60 3.41
C VAL A 472 -26.26 -6.02 4.27
N PHE A 473 -26.05 -6.93 5.23
CA PHE A 473 -27.09 -7.32 6.18
C PHE A 473 -27.56 -6.20 7.13
N HIS A 474 -26.77 -5.14 7.32
CA HIS A 474 -27.21 -3.97 8.09
C HIS A 474 -28.14 -3.07 7.27
N ARG A 475 -28.07 -3.16 5.93
CA ARG A 475 -28.84 -2.34 4.98
C ARG A 475 -30.10 -3.01 4.47
N GLU A 476 -30.17 -4.33 4.49
CA GLU A 476 -31.46 -5.01 4.33
C GLU A 476 -32.37 -4.51 5.45
N ILE A 477 -33.44 -3.79 5.08
CA ILE A 477 -34.48 -3.26 5.97
C ILE A 477 -35.36 -4.44 6.44
N GLU A 478 -34.73 -5.49 6.97
CA GLU A 478 -35.41 -6.65 7.52
C GLU A 478 -35.52 -6.49 9.02
N SER A 479 -36.75 -6.30 9.48
CA SER A 479 -37.19 -6.43 10.86
C SER A 479 -36.59 -7.70 11.47
N SER A 480 -35.73 -7.55 12.49
CA SER A 480 -35.28 -8.53 13.48
C SER A 480 -35.68 -10.00 13.25
N ASN A 481 -35.23 -10.63 12.14
CA ASN A 481 -35.40 -12.06 11.94
C ASN A 481 -34.32 -12.79 12.80
N PRO A 482 -34.70 -13.71 13.70
CA PRO A 482 -33.75 -14.49 14.50
C PRO A 482 -32.71 -15.23 13.66
N ASP A 483 -33.06 -15.71 12.45
CA ASP A 483 -32.12 -16.38 11.56
C ASP A 483 -31.02 -15.41 11.08
N THR A 484 -31.40 -14.21 10.65
CA THR A 484 -30.46 -13.16 10.22
C THR A 484 -29.51 -12.76 11.36
N LYS A 485 -30.00 -12.72 12.60
CA LYS A 485 -29.16 -12.46 13.78
C LYS A 485 -28.15 -13.59 14.01
N PHE A 486 -28.59 -14.84 13.93
CA PHE A 486 -27.71 -16.01 14.04
C PHE A 486 -26.59 -16.00 12.98
N TYR A 487 -26.92 -15.74 11.71
CA TYR A 487 -25.93 -15.62 10.64
C TYR A 487 -24.92 -14.48 10.89
N LYS A 488 -25.40 -13.30 11.32
CA LYS A 488 -24.51 -12.18 11.68
C LYS A 488 -23.52 -12.57 12.78
N ASP A 489 -23.97 -13.35 13.75
CA ASP A 489 -23.12 -13.77 14.88
C ASP A 489 -22.07 -14.82 14.45
N ILE A 490 -22.42 -15.73 13.53
CA ILE A 490 -21.43 -16.63 12.88
C ILE A 490 -20.38 -15.84 12.12
N VAL A 491 -20.79 -14.86 11.30
CA VAL A 491 -19.87 -14.02 10.52
C VAL A 491 -18.93 -13.25 11.45
N ARG A 492 -19.43 -12.66 12.53
CA ARG A 492 -18.58 -11.98 13.54
C ARG A 492 -17.60 -12.94 14.21
N LEU A 493 -18.03 -14.15 14.54
CA LEU A 493 -17.16 -15.16 15.13
C LEU A 493 -16.03 -15.56 14.16
N ASN A 494 -16.35 -15.73 12.88
CA ASN A 494 -15.36 -16.02 11.84
C ASN A 494 -14.36 -14.87 11.69
N MET A 495 -14.83 -13.62 11.66
CA MET A 495 -13.95 -12.45 11.60
C MET A 495 -13.03 -12.36 12.83
N LYS A 496 -13.54 -12.64 14.03
CA LYS A 496 -12.72 -12.68 15.25
C LYS A 496 -11.60 -13.73 15.15
N LYS A 497 -11.92 -14.94 14.69
CA LYS A 497 -10.93 -16.02 14.50
C LYS A 497 -9.88 -15.64 13.45
N LEU A 498 -10.31 -15.11 12.30
CA LEU A 498 -9.41 -14.65 11.23
C LEU A 498 -8.47 -13.53 11.70
N ALA A 499 -9.00 -12.57 12.47
CA ALA A 499 -8.20 -11.49 13.03
C ALA A 499 -7.19 -12.02 14.06
N LEU A 500 -7.59 -12.96 14.93
CA LEU A 500 -6.70 -13.60 15.90
C LEU A 500 -5.56 -14.34 15.18
N ASP A 501 -5.88 -15.15 14.19
CA ASP A 501 -4.88 -15.88 13.40
C ASP A 501 -3.94 -14.94 12.65
N PHE A 502 -4.45 -13.80 12.18
CA PHE A 502 -3.62 -12.80 11.53
C PHE A 502 -2.66 -12.15 12.54
N CYS A 503 -3.15 -11.73 13.71
CA CYS A 503 -2.31 -11.20 14.79
C CYS A 503 -1.18 -12.17 15.17
N ALA A 504 -1.49 -13.46 15.33
CA ALA A 504 -0.51 -14.50 15.67
C ALA A 504 0.56 -14.73 14.57
N SER A 505 0.29 -14.32 13.33
CA SER A 505 1.25 -14.45 12.22
C SER A 505 2.34 -13.38 12.23
N LEU A 506 2.05 -12.21 12.81
CA LEU A 506 2.91 -11.03 12.68
C LEU A 506 4.24 -11.14 13.42
N PRO A 507 4.35 -11.78 14.61
CA PRO A 507 5.65 -11.97 15.25
C PRO A 507 6.65 -12.77 14.40
N PHE A 508 6.19 -13.79 13.67
CA PHE A 508 7.03 -14.53 12.71
C PHE A 508 7.47 -13.64 11.55
N VAL A 509 6.53 -12.90 10.96
CA VAL A 509 6.79 -11.98 9.84
C VAL A 509 7.80 -10.90 10.22
N LEU A 510 7.75 -10.44 11.48
CA LEU A 510 8.62 -9.41 12.02
C LEU A 510 9.94 -9.96 12.59
N GLY A 511 10.18 -11.28 12.49
CA GLY A 511 11.42 -11.90 12.97
C GLY A 511 11.62 -11.75 14.46
N TRP A 512 10.54 -11.74 15.24
CA TRP A 512 10.60 -11.53 16.70
C TRP A 512 10.68 -12.83 17.49
N VAL A 513 10.68 -13.96 16.80
CA VAL A 513 10.60 -15.26 17.43
C VAL A 513 11.64 -16.20 16.86
N GLU A 514 12.19 -17.03 17.75
CA GLU A 514 13.10 -18.12 17.41
C GLU A 514 12.70 -19.39 18.16
N LEU A 515 13.04 -20.53 17.55
CA LEU A 515 12.86 -21.83 18.18
C LEU A 515 14.04 -22.09 19.11
N GLY A 516 13.82 -21.96 20.42
CA GLY A 516 14.81 -22.31 21.44
C GLY A 516 14.74 -23.78 21.85
N GLU A 517 15.71 -24.22 22.67
CA GLU A 517 15.82 -25.61 23.15
C GLU A 517 14.59 -26.11 23.92
N ILE A 518 13.88 -25.21 24.62
CA ILE A 518 12.74 -25.55 25.50
C ILE A 518 11.41 -24.98 24.95
N GLY A 519 11.40 -24.54 23.68
CA GLY A 519 10.22 -23.99 23.00
C GLY A 519 10.44 -22.61 22.40
N MET A 520 9.33 -21.99 22.02
CA MET A 520 9.35 -20.71 21.30
C MET A 520 9.75 -19.55 22.20
N LYS A 521 10.79 -18.81 21.81
CA LYS A 521 11.32 -17.67 22.55
C LYS A 521 11.23 -16.38 21.74
N MET A 522 11.13 -15.25 22.45
CA MET A 522 11.09 -13.93 21.86
C MET A 522 12.47 -13.31 21.72
N ILE A 523 12.83 -12.92 20.50
CA ILE A 523 14.00 -12.11 20.19
C ILE A 523 13.71 -10.66 20.61
N ARG A 524 14.44 -10.12 21.60
CA ARG A 524 14.31 -8.72 22.05
C ARG A 524 15.39 -7.79 21.49
N LYS A 525 16.62 -8.27 21.34
CA LYS A 525 17.74 -7.48 20.81
C LYS A 525 17.72 -7.51 19.28
N GLY A 526 17.95 -6.36 18.64
CA GLY A 526 18.11 -6.29 17.18
C GLY A 526 16.83 -6.43 16.34
N ARG A 527 15.62 -6.38 16.94
CA ARG A 527 14.31 -6.55 16.25
C ARG A 527 14.17 -5.74 14.96
N ARG A 528 14.69 -4.51 14.93
CA ARG A 528 14.62 -3.62 13.75
C ARG A 528 15.52 -4.02 12.59
N ASN A 529 16.52 -4.87 12.84
CA ASN A 529 17.48 -5.31 11.82
C ASN A 529 17.19 -6.74 11.32
N ALA A 530 16.22 -7.44 11.93
CA ALA A 530 15.92 -8.84 11.63
C ALA A 530 15.16 -9.04 10.31
N VAL A 531 14.37 -8.03 9.89
CA VAL A 531 13.49 -8.13 8.72
C VAL A 531 13.84 -7.06 7.70
N ARG A 532 13.87 -7.49 6.44
CA ARG A 532 14.17 -6.62 5.29
C ARG A 532 12.91 -5.95 4.79
N ALA A 533 13.04 -4.72 4.30
CA ALA A 533 11.95 -3.96 3.70
C ALA A 533 11.24 -4.74 2.57
N SER A 534 12.01 -5.47 1.75
CA SER A 534 11.46 -6.32 0.68
C SER A 534 10.48 -7.38 1.19
N THR A 535 10.76 -7.98 2.36
CA THR A 535 9.89 -8.97 3.02
C THR A 535 8.68 -8.30 3.67
N ALA A 536 8.91 -7.23 4.43
CA ALA A 536 7.84 -6.47 5.08
C ALA A 536 6.81 -5.94 4.06
N SER A 537 7.25 -5.57 2.85
CA SER A 537 6.40 -5.05 1.78
C SER A 537 5.25 -5.99 1.37
N LEU A 538 5.42 -7.31 1.56
CA LEU A 538 4.39 -8.31 1.25
C LEU A 538 3.16 -8.20 2.16
N PHE A 539 3.32 -7.59 3.33
CA PHE A 539 2.30 -7.48 4.36
C PHE A 539 1.65 -6.08 4.42
N CYS A 540 2.19 -5.09 3.70
CA CYS A 540 1.65 -3.74 3.65
C CYS A 540 0.16 -3.72 3.26
N TRP A 541 -0.20 -4.37 2.15
CA TRP A 541 -1.59 -4.38 1.68
C TRP A 541 -2.53 -5.19 2.60
N PRO A 542 -2.22 -6.46 2.97
CA PRO A 542 -3.06 -7.23 3.88
C PRO A 542 -3.33 -6.54 5.21
N LEU A 543 -2.33 -5.87 5.80
CA LEU A 543 -2.51 -5.12 7.03
C LEU A 543 -3.36 -3.87 6.82
N THR A 544 -3.07 -3.08 5.78
CA THR A 544 -3.82 -1.86 5.49
C THR A 544 -5.32 -2.13 5.34
N ILE A 545 -5.70 -3.14 4.55
CA ILE A 545 -7.12 -3.42 4.34
C ILE A 545 -7.79 -3.99 5.62
N SER A 546 -7.04 -4.73 6.43
CA SER A 546 -7.54 -5.32 7.68
C SER A 546 -7.73 -4.25 8.76
N THR A 547 -6.84 -3.26 8.87
CA THR A 547 -7.00 -2.13 9.82
C THR A 547 -8.16 -1.21 9.44
N MET A 548 -8.53 -1.16 8.16
CA MET A 548 -9.71 -0.46 7.62
C MET A 548 -11.02 -1.25 7.79
N THR A 549 -10.98 -2.48 8.33
CA THR A 549 -12.18 -3.29 8.60
C THR A 549 -12.64 -3.01 10.03
N PHE A 550 -13.69 -2.22 10.20
CA PHE A 550 -14.17 -1.75 11.52
C PHE A 550 -14.99 -2.80 12.28
N GLU A 551 -15.38 -3.88 11.60
CA GLU A 551 -16.23 -4.94 12.16
C GLU A 551 -15.45 -5.96 13.01
N ILE A 552 -14.11 -5.95 12.98
CA ILE A 552 -13.28 -6.79 13.86
C ILE A 552 -13.19 -6.18 15.28
N PRO A 553 -12.94 -6.98 16.33
CA PRO A 553 -12.84 -6.44 17.68
C PRO A 553 -11.70 -5.43 17.82
N GLU A 554 -11.95 -4.33 18.54
CA GLU A 554 -11.05 -3.16 18.59
C GLU A 554 -9.64 -3.48 19.10
N GLN A 555 -9.50 -4.43 20.03
CA GLN A 555 -8.18 -4.89 20.51
C GLN A 555 -7.33 -5.51 19.38
N HIS A 556 -7.96 -6.27 18.48
CA HIS A 556 -7.26 -6.87 17.34
C HIS A 556 -6.87 -5.77 16.35
N ARG A 557 -7.80 -4.87 16.04
CA ARG A 557 -7.56 -3.73 15.15
C ARG A 557 -6.43 -2.83 15.65
N THR A 558 -6.40 -2.53 16.94
CA THR A 558 -5.34 -1.74 17.60
C THR A 558 -3.99 -2.44 17.48
N TYR A 559 -3.93 -3.75 17.71
CA TYR A 559 -2.71 -4.53 17.50
C TYR A 559 -2.24 -4.50 16.04
N LEU A 560 -3.15 -4.76 15.09
CA LEU A 560 -2.85 -4.70 13.65
C LEU A 560 -2.35 -3.31 13.22
N LYS A 561 -2.92 -2.21 13.75
CA LYS A 561 -2.41 -0.85 13.51
C LYS A 561 -1.00 -0.67 14.07
N SER A 562 -0.73 -1.16 15.28
CA SER A 562 0.62 -1.10 15.85
C SER A 562 1.64 -1.86 15.00
N ARG A 563 1.28 -3.03 14.46
CA ARG A 563 2.15 -3.82 13.56
C ARG A 563 2.27 -3.22 12.16
N LEU A 564 1.21 -2.55 11.66
CA LEU A 564 1.27 -1.77 10.42
C LEU A 564 2.28 -0.62 10.55
N ARG A 565 2.34 0.05 11.72
CA ARG A 565 3.35 1.06 12.00
C ARG A 565 4.76 0.48 11.94
N ASP A 566 5.02 -0.66 12.59
CA ASP A 566 6.34 -1.30 12.54
C ASP A 566 6.76 -1.64 11.10
N ILE A 567 5.84 -2.18 10.30
CA ILE A 567 6.08 -2.48 8.89
C ILE A 567 6.30 -1.19 8.07
N SER A 568 5.53 -0.13 8.35
CA SER A 568 5.69 1.17 7.66
C SER A 568 7.06 1.79 7.90
N GLU A 569 7.63 1.63 9.11
CA GLU A 569 8.99 2.06 9.42
C GLU A 569 10.03 1.22 8.65
N LEU A 570 9.82 -0.10 8.52
CA LEU A 570 10.72 -0.99 7.77
C LEU A 570 10.72 -0.71 6.27
N VAL A 571 9.57 -0.39 5.69
CA VAL A 571 9.45 -0.09 4.25
C VAL A 571 9.58 1.39 3.91
N ASP A 572 9.87 2.24 4.92
CA ASP A 572 9.99 3.69 4.78
C ASP A 572 8.76 4.37 4.13
N ASP A 573 7.54 3.85 4.35
CA ASP A 573 6.30 4.32 3.70
C ASP A 573 5.47 5.23 4.63
N GLY A 574 5.45 6.53 4.34
CA GLY A 574 4.75 7.53 5.15
C GLY A 574 3.23 7.55 5.03
N VAL A 575 2.67 6.99 3.95
CA VAL A 575 1.22 6.81 3.81
C VAL A 575 0.77 5.74 4.81
N LEU A 576 1.48 4.61 4.86
CA LEU A 576 1.18 3.53 5.79
C LEU A 576 1.34 3.96 7.25
N GLU A 577 2.37 4.75 7.56
CA GLU A 577 2.55 5.32 8.91
C GLU A 577 1.36 6.21 9.29
N THR A 578 0.87 7.02 8.34
CA THR A 578 -0.32 7.87 8.56
C THR A 578 -1.56 7.01 8.83
N ILE A 579 -1.79 5.97 8.03
CA ILE A 579 -2.93 5.04 8.19
C ILE A 579 -2.86 4.29 9.53
N ALA A 580 -1.66 3.92 9.99
CA ALA A 580 -1.49 3.25 11.27
C ALA A 580 -1.80 4.15 12.48
N HIS A 581 -1.78 5.47 12.30
CA HIS A 581 -2.08 6.45 13.34
C HIS A 581 -3.55 6.85 13.46
N LEU A 582 -4.29 6.77 12.36
CA LEU A 582 -5.75 6.89 12.33
C LEU A 582 -6.36 5.63 12.91
#